data_AF-A0A812MRK5-F1
#
_entry.id   AF-A0A812MRK5-F1
#
_cell.length_a   1.000
_cell.length_b   1.000
_cell.length_c   1.000
_cell.angle_alpha   90.00
_cell.angle_beta   90.00
_cell.angle_gamma   90.00
#
_symmetry.space_group_name_H-M   'P 1'
#
loop_
_entity.id
_entity.type
_entity.pdbx_description
1 polymer ?
#
loop_
_entity_poly.entity_id
_entity_poly.type
_entity_poly.pdbx_seq_one_letter_code
_entity_poly.pdbx_strand_id
1 'polypeptide(L)'
;VDPEVLNHGCSPVVHALRDVAADTLLVSFRQADAPAGFVGAEGLKRARNVRRSAVPARPFAAPSSGSDTATTHRGRRASEISEAAAVLSGIPKPKCRTMMSAMDAWKTPILEQNEQEAAFCTRSLQKSIRSVTDKDHSHFLCQLLLCCVAGVQVCLEAQRWLTEKPGQTSTSFLSFLQSQEILLLQLASRCLSRLDLGQSAVRRSIKHALRFCRDVVARLARRPRAMPEAWDEMRRWVLKAPGRLLRPPSLLGMPPRPLPLLCSVKDCPSKGHHVQLTEDVLGPSGWRCRLHGLKRRCNVAGCGRLRNACVSEKDRFGLPGDRCVLHGARSCEVENCGRFARLRVHLPDEFGLPGRRCLQHSAHSRCTVQGCH
;
A
#
# COMPACT_ATOMS: atom_id res chain seq x y z
N VAL A 1 -24.35 3.00 18.63
CA VAL A 1 -24.12 4.20 17.80
C VAL A 1 -25.34 4.35 16.91
N ASP A 2 -26.14 5.39 17.12
CA ASP A 2 -27.37 5.62 16.34
C ASP A 2 -27.05 5.89 14.86
N PRO A 3 -27.69 5.17 13.91
CA PRO A 3 -27.43 5.31 12.48
C PRO A 3 -28.08 6.54 11.83
N GLU A 4 -28.86 7.34 12.57
CA GLU A 4 -29.68 8.42 11.99
C GLU A 4 -28.99 9.78 11.86
N VAL A 5 -27.82 9.99 12.49
CA VAL A 5 -27.11 11.30 12.46
C VAL A 5 -26.35 11.56 11.14
N LEU A 6 -26.51 10.67 10.15
CA LEU A 6 -25.66 10.62 8.96
C LEU A 6 -26.37 11.01 7.64
N ASN A 7 -27.65 11.41 7.67
CA ASN A 7 -28.46 11.51 6.44
C ASN A 7 -28.72 12.92 5.90
N HIS A 8 -27.97 13.96 6.29
CA HIS A 8 -28.16 15.30 5.71
C HIS A 8 -26.88 15.82 5.03
N GLY A 9 -26.94 15.96 3.70
CA GLY A 9 -25.97 16.67 2.85
C GLY A 9 -24.53 16.16 2.92
N CYS A 10 -24.22 15.03 2.27
CA CYS A 10 -22.89 14.42 2.36
C CYS A 10 -21.88 14.98 1.34
N SER A 11 -20.92 15.76 1.84
CA SER A 11 -19.69 16.15 1.14
C SER A 11 -18.82 14.93 0.75
N PRO A 12 -18.03 15.00 -0.34
CA PRO A 12 -17.08 13.96 -0.76
C PRO A 12 -16.09 13.52 0.32
N VAL A 13 -15.74 14.38 1.30
CA VAL A 13 -14.90 13.98 2.46
C VAL A 13 -15.62 12.95 3.33
N VAL A 14 -16.92 13.11 3.54
CA VAL A 14 -17.74 12.16 4.30
C VAL A 14 -17.88 10.86 3.52
N HIS A 15 -17.93 10.90 2.18
CA HIS A 15 -17.87 9.70 1.35
C HIS A 15 -16.49 9.03 1.38
N ALA A 16 -15.39 9.77 1.30
CA ALA A 16 -14.05 9.21 1.46
C ALA A 16 -13.84 8.61 2.86
N LEU A 17 -14.38 9.25 3.91
CA LEU A 17 -14.38 8.73 5.28
C LEU A 17 -15.34 7.53 5.45
N ARG A 18 -16.49 7.51 4.76
CA ARG A 18 -17.46 6.39 4.74
C ARG A 18 -16.95 5.19 3.97
N ASP A 19 -16.36 5.37 2.80
CA ASP A 19 -15.75 4.29 2.00
C ASP A 19 -14.58 3.68 2.76
N VAL A 20 -13.81 4.51 3.48
CA VAL A 20 -12.76 4.08 4.40
C VAL A 20 -13.32 3.32 5.62
N ALA A 21 -14.45 3.74 6.18
CA ALA A 21 -15.13 3.03 7.27
C ALA A 21 -15.77 1.70 6.81
N ALA A 22 -16.35 1.67 5.60
CA ALA A 22 -16.95 0.50 4.98
C ALA A 22 -15.89 -0.56 4.62
N ASP A 23 -14.74 -0.15 4.10
CA ASP A 23 -13.59 -1.04 3.86
C ASP A 23 -13.01 -1.59 5.18
N THR A 24 -13.09 -0.83 6.28
CA THR A 24 -12.63 -1.29 7.61
C THR A 24 -13.58 -2.33 8.21
N LEU A 25 -14.91 -2.18 8.03
CA LEU A 25 -15.89 -3.18 8.47
C LEU A 25 -15.85 -4.48 7.63
N LEU A 26 -15.49 -4.39 6.35
CA LEU A 26 -15.31 -5.55 5.47
C LEU A 26 -14.00 -6.32 5.71
N VAL A 27 -12.94 -5.65 6.18
CA VAL A 27 -11.66 -6.31 6.53
C VAL A 27 -11.72 -6.96 7.92
N SER A 28 -12.60 -6.50 8.81
CA SER A 28 -12.87 -7.13 10.11
C SER A 28 -13.68 -8.43 10.02
N PHE A 29 -14.23 -8.77 8.86
CA PHE A 29 -14.96 -10.01 8.60
C PHE A 29 -14.23 -10.93 7.61
N ARG A 30 -12.99 -11.35 7.93
CA ARG A 30 -12.38 -12.54 7.31
C ARG A 30 -11.55 -13.37 8.30
N GLN A 31 -12.15 -14.51 8.69
CA GLN A 31 -11.54 -15.80 9.07
C GLN A 31 -10.72 -15.92 10.37
N ALA A 32 -11.27 -15.50 11.51
CA ALA A 32 -10.83 -16.05 12.80
C ALA A 32 -11.97 -16.46 13.76
N ASP A 33 -13.18 -15.89 13.63
CA ASP A 33 -14.28 -16.15 14.57
C ASP A 33 -15.54 -16.75 13.89
N ALA A 34 -15.37 -17.81 13.09
CA ALA A 34 -16.53 -18.61 12.67
C ALA A 34 -16.75 -19.73 13.71
N PRO A 35 -17.89 -19.77 14.44
CA PRO A 35 -18.23 -20.95 15.23
C PRO A 35 -18.35 -22.16 14.29
N ALA A 36 -17.84 -23.31 14.73
CA ALA A 36 -17.88 -24.54 13.97
C ALA A 36 -19.35 -24.93 13.66
N GLY A 37 -19.72 -24.97 12.38
CA GLY A 37 -21.01 -25.54 11.94
C GLY A 37 -21.78 -24.82 10.83
N PHE A 38 -21.35 -23.67 10.32
CA PHE A 38 -22.16 -22.96 9.31
C PHE A 38 -21.84 -23.38 7.87
N VAL A 39 -22.75 -24.14 7.26
CA VAL A 39 -22.69 -24.59 5.87
C VAL A 39 -23.32 -23.55 4.94
N GLY A 40 -22.56 -23.12 3.93
CA GLY A 40 -23.04 -23.06 2.54
C GLY A 40 -23.74 -21.79 2.01
N ALA A 41 -22.98 -21.02 1.22
CA ALA A 41 -23.37 -20.51 -0.10
C ALA A 41 -24.40 -19.36 -0.28
N GLU A 42 -25.25 -18.97 0.67
CA GLU A 42 -26.25 -17.91 0.43
C GLU A 42 -25.73 -16.47 0.67
N GLY A 43 -24.76 -16.29 1.57
CA GLY A 43 -24.19 -14.97 1.88
C GLY A 43 -23.44 -14.33 0.70
N LEU A 44 -22.83 -15.13 -0.18
CA LEU A 44 -22.06 -14.64 -1.33
C LEU A 44 -22.96 -14.15 -2.49
N LYS A 45 -24.20 -14.64 -2.59
CA LYS A 45 -25.16 -14.23 -3.64
C LYS A 45 -25.76 -12.85 -3.37
N ARG A 46 -26.02 -12.49 -2.10
CA ARG A 46 -26.53 -11.15 -1.75
C ARG A 46 -25.52 -10.04 -2.03
N ALA A 47 -24.23 -10.25 -1.77
CA ALA A 47 -23.18 -9.25 -2.05
C ALA A 47 -22.97 -8.98 -3.55
N ARG A 48 -23.25 -9.95 -4.42
CA ARG A 48 -23.15 -9.78 -5.88
C ARG A 48 -24.35 -9.08 -6.51
N ASN A 49 -25.56 -9.24 -5.95
CA ASN A 49 -26.77 -8.62 -6.51
C ASN A 49 -26.88 -7.12 -6.24
N VAL A 50 -26.29 -6.61 -5.14
CA VAL A 50 -26.23 -5.15 -4.88
C VAL A 50 -25.42 -4.39 -5.95
N ARG A 51 -24.51 -5.06 -6.68
CA ARG A 51 -23.75 -4.46 -7.79
C ARG A 51 -24.55 -4.26 -9.09
N ARG A 52 -25.72 -4.91 -9.26
CA ARG A 52 -26.44 -4.92 -10.55
C ARG A 52 -27.68 -4.02 -10.61
N SER A 53 -28.13 -3.43 -9.51
CA SER A 53 -29.40 -2.66 -9.48
C SER A 53 -29.25 -1.13 -9.42
N ALA A 54 -28.06 -0.57 -9.69
CA ALA A 54 -27.92 0.88 -9.83
C ALA A 54 -28.41 1.33 -11.22
N VAL A 55 -29.67 1.73 -11.29
CA VAL A 55 -30.33 2.39 -12.43
C VAL A 55 -29.64 3.73 -12.72
N PRO A 56 -29.40 4.11 -13.99
CA PRO A 56 -28.82 5.41 -14.32
C PRO A 56 -29.87 6.52 -14.13
N ALA A 57 -29.61 7.48 -13.24
CA ALA A 57 -30.43 8.67 -13.10
C ALA A 57 -30.22 9.59 -14.31
N ARG A 58 -31.32 9.94 -15.00
CA ARG A 58 -31.40 10.96 -16.04
C ARG A 58 -31.16 12.37 -15.47
N PRO A 59 -30.65 13.31 -16.29
CA PRO A 59 -30.37 14.68 -15.86
C PRO A 59 -31.68 15.49 -15.74
N PHE A 60 -31.85 16.22 -14.64
CA PHE A 60 -32.92 17.21 -14.50
C PHE A 60 -32.44 18.58 -15.00
N ALA A 61 -33.28 19.18 -15.85
CA ALA A 61 -33.10 20.50 -16.46
C ALA A 61 -33.19 21.63 -15.42
N ALA A 62 -32.40 22.68 -15.63
CA ALA A 62 -32.43 23.91 -14.86
C ALA A 62 -33.56 24.85 -15.34
N PRO A 63 -34.17 25.67 -14.46
CA PRO A 63 -35.04 26.74 -14.89
C PRO A 63 -34.23 27.96 -15.34
N SER A 64 -34.62 28.50 -16.49
CA SER A 64 -34.16 29.77 -17.06
C SER A 64 -34.91 30.95 -16.46
N SER A 65 -34.19 31.94 -15.97
CA SER A 65 -34.64 33.34 -15.95
C SER A 65 -33.42 34.27 -15.95
N GLY A 66 -33.55 35.36 -16.71
CA GLY A 66 -32.43 36.16 -17.20
C GLY A 66 -31.99 37.31 -16.30
N SER A 67 -30.79 37.81 -16.56
CA SER A 67 -30.57 39.15 -17.15
C SER A 67 -29.07 39.41 -17.25
N ASP A 68 -28.69 39.92 -18.40
CA ASP A 68 -27.32 40.17 -18.84
C ASP A 68 -26.69 41.33 -18.07
N THR A 69 -25.49 41.08 -17.51
CA THR A 69 -24.35 42.02 -17.31
C THR A 69 -23.28 41.35 -16.44
N ALA A 70 -22.70 40.22 -16.87
CA ALA A 70 -21.64 39.54 -16.10
C ALA A 70 -20.58 38.81 -16.95
N THR A 71 -20.46 39.13 -18.23
CA THR A 71 -19.68 38.33 -19.19
C THR A 71 -18.16 38.52 -19.04
N THR A 72 -17.69 39.66 -18.51
CA THR A 72 -16.26 39.96 -18.35
C THR A 72 -15.65 39.39 -17.05
N HIS A 73 -16.40 39.31 -15.95
CA HIS A 73 -15.92 38.71 -14.70
C HIS A 73 -15.91 37.17 -14.71
N ARG A 74 -16.84 36.54 -15.45
CA ARG A 74 -16.93 35.07 -15.54
C ARG A 74 -15.75 34.45 -16.29
N GLY A 75 -15.27 35.10 -17.35
CA GLY A 75 -14.11 34.66 -18.14
C GLY A 75 -12.80 34.68 -17.33
N ARG A 76 -12.58 35.73 -16.54
CA ARG A 76 -11.39 35.88 -15.69
C ARG A 76 -11.33 34.84 -14.58
N ARG A 77 -12.48 34.56 -13.95
CA ARG A 77 -12.60 33.55 -12.90
C ARG A 77 -12.36 32.13 -13.43
N ALA A 78 -12.79 31.84 -14.66
CA ALA A 78 -12.57 30.54 -15.30
C ALA A 78 -11.10 30.29 -15.67
N SER A 79 -10.38 31.31 -16.17
CA SER A 79 -8.94 31.20 -16.46
C SER A 79 -8.11 31.08 -15.18
N GLU A 80 -8.48 31.81 -14.12
CA GLU A 80 -7.83 31.71 -12.80
C GLU A 80 -8.01 30.33 -12.15
N ILE A 81 -9.22 29.73 -12.25
CA ILE A 81 -9.49 28.37 -11.78
C ILE A 81 -8.68 27.34 -12.58
N SER A 82 -8.54 27.53 -13.90
CA SER A 82 -7.76 26.63 -14.76
C SER A 82 -6.26 26.64 -14.42
N GLU A 83 -5.67 27.82 -14.17
CA GLU A 83 -4.28 27.94 -13.77
C GLU A 83 -4.03 27.44 -12.33
N ALA A 84 -4.96 27.69 -11.41
CA ALA A 84 -4.90 27.13 -10.07
C ALA A 84 -4.97 25.59 -10.10
N ALA A 85 -5.84 25.04 -10.96
CA ALA A 85 -5.97 23.60 -11.16
C ALA A 85 -4.68 22.99 -11.71
N ALA A 86 -4.00 23.69 -12.63
CA ALA A 86 -2.70 23.26 -13.15
C ALA A 86 -1.63 23.17 -12.05
N VAL A 87 -1.55 24.15 -11.15
CA VAL A 87 -0.56 24.13 -10.06
C VAL A 87 -0.89 23.07 -9.00
N LEU A 88 -2.16 22.95 -8.60
CA LEU A 88 -2.56 21.89 -7.67
C LEU A 88 -2.50 20.47 -8.30
N SER A 89 -2.46 20.37 -9.63
CA SER A 89 -2.21 19.12 -10.35
C SER A 89 -0.74 18.70 -10.34
N GLY A 90 0.19 19.66 -10.17
CA GLY A 90 1.63 19.44 -10.07
C GLY A 90 2.10 18.89 -8.71
N ILE A 91 1.20 18.84 -7.71
CA ILE A 91 1.52 18.25 -6.41
C ILE A 91 1.80 16.74 -6.61
N PRO A 92 2.96 16.22 -6.15
CA PRO A 92 3.30 14.81 -6.33
C PRO A 92 2.19 13.93 -5.76
N LYS A 93 1.56 13.14 -6.63
CA LYS A 93 0.43 12.29 -6.26
C LYS A 93 0.90 11.23 -5.27
N PRO A 94 0.32 11.16 -4.06
CA PRO A 94 0.70 10.15 -3.11
C PRO A 94 0.29 8.77 -3.62
N LYS A 95 1.10 7.74 -3.35
CA LYS A 95 0.74 6.34 -3.67
C LYS A 95 -0.40 5.80 -2.77
N CYS A 96 -0.78 6.52 -1.73
CA CYS A 96 -1.80 6.11 -0.77
C CYS A 96 -3.19 6.58 -1.21
N ARG A 97 -4.13 5.64 -1.40
CA ARG A 97 -5.50 5.92 -1.84
C ARG A 97 -6.23 6.91 -0.92
N THR A 98 -6.17 6.69 0.40
CA THR A 98 -6.78 7.58 1.39
C THR A 98 -6.28 9.02 1.26
N MET A 99 -4.97 9.17 1.06
CA MET A 99 -4.35 10.49 0.92
C MET A 99 -4.73 11.16 -0.41
N MET A 100 -4.80 10.40 -1.52
CA MET A 100 -5.28 10.93 -2.80
C MET A 100 -6.70 11.47 -2.67
N SER A 101 -7.62 10.66 -2.14
CA SER A 101 -9.01 11.09 -1.94
C SER A 101 -9.13 12.29 -1.01
N ALA A 102 -8.33 12.35 0.05
CA ALA A 102 -8.30 13.50 0.95
C ALA A 102 -7.77 14.76 0.24
N MET A 103 -6.71 14.66 -0.55
CA MET A 103 -6.19 15.78 -1.31
C MET A 103 -7.20 16.31 -2.31
N ASP A 104 -7.87 15.43 -3.05
CA ASP A 104 -8.87 15.84 -4.05
C ASP A 104 -10.05 16.56 -3.38
N ALA A 105 -10.51 16.07 -2.23
CA ALA A 105 -11.57 16.71 -1.48
C ALA A 105 -11.19 18.10 -0.91
N TRP A 106 -9.90 18.34 -0.69
CA TRP A 106 -9.37 19.66 -0.30
C TRP A 106 -9.12 20.59 -1.49
N LYS A 107 -8.76 20.03 -2.67
CA LYS A 107 -8.46 20.81 -3.87
C LYS A 107 -9.70 21.54 -4.40
N THR A 108 -10.83 20.85 -4.52
CA THR A 108 -12.07 21.41 -5.09
C THR A 108 -12.49 22.73 -4.40
N PRO A 109 -12.70 22.78 -3.07
CA PRO A 109 -13.13 24.01 -2.42
C PRO A 109 -12.05 25.10 -2.45
N ILE A 110 -10.76 24.73 -2.48
CA ILE A 110 -9.67 25.71 -2.56
C ILE A 110 -9.60 26.35 -3.96
N LEU A 111 -9.78 25.57 -5.02
CA LEU A 111 -9.83 26.07 -6.39
C LEU A 111 -11.01 27.03 -6.60
N GLU A 112 -12.15 26.72 -5.99
CA GLU A 112 -13.35 27.56 -6.05
C GLU A 112 -13.30 28.76 -5.09
N GLN A 113 -12.26 28.84 -4.24
CA GLN A 113 -12.13 29.79 -3.14
C GLN A 113 -13.35 29.75 -2.19
N ASN A 114 -13.94 28.58 -2.00
CA ASN A 114 -15.07 28.34 -1.13
C ASN A 114 -14.59 28.07 0.31
N GLU A 115 -14.45 29.15 1.09
CA GLU A 115 -14.01 29.08 2.48
C GLU A 115 -14.92 28.21 3.36
N GLN A 116 -16.23 28.21 3.09
CA GLN A 116 -17.22 27.47 3.89
C GLN A 116 -17.04 25.96 3.75
N GLU A 117 -16.81 25.49 2.53
CA GLU A 117 -16.63 24.07 2.24
C GLU A 117 -15.24 23.57 2.68
N ALA A 118 -14.19 24.38 2.50
CA ALA A 118 -12.88 24.07 3.06
C ALA A 118 -12.92 24.01 4.61
N ALA A 119 -13.62 24.94 5.27
CA ALA A 119 -13.82 24.91 6.72
C ALA A 119 -14.67 23.71 7.17
N PHE A 120 -15.65 23.30 6.35
CA PHE A 120 -16.42 22.09 6.60
C PHE A 120 -15.53 20.84 6.63
N CYS A 121 -14.57 20.72 5.72
CA CYS A 121 -13.60 19.62 5.69
C CYS A 121 -12.81 19.54 7.00
N THR A 122 -12.26 20.65 7.49
CA THR A 122 -11.55 20.70 8.79
C THR A 122 -12.47 20.36 9.96
N ARG A 123 -13.68 20.93 10.02
CA ARG A 123 -14.64 20.65 11.10
C ARG A 123 -15.05 19.18 11.13
N SER A 124 -15.22 18.57 9.96
CA SER A 124 -15.51 17.14 9.83
C SER A 124 -14.39 16.29 10.42
N LEU A 125 -13.14 16.57 10.03
CA LEU A 125 -11.96 15.89 10.61
C LEU A 125 -11.87 16.09 12.12
N GLN A 126 -12.10 17.32 12.60
CA GLN A 126 -12.09 17.63 14.02
C GLN A 126 -13.14 16.84 14.81
N LYS A 127 -14.37 16.73 14.28
CA LYS A 127 -15.44 15.90 14.87
C LYS A 127 -15.03 14.43 14.90
N SER A 128 -14.51 13.88 13.80
CA SER A 128 -14.06 12.49 13.73
C SER A 128 -12.92 12.20 14.71
N ILE A 129 -11.96 13.10 14.87
CA ILE A 129 -10.84 12.92 15.82
C ILE A 129 -11.34 12.97 17.27
N ARG A 130 -12.32 13.82 17.57
CA ARG A 130 -12.94 13.90 18.90
C ARG A 130 -13.79 12.67 19.23
N SER A 131 -14.48 12.09 18.24
CA SER A 131 -15.33 10.92 18.44
C SER A 131 -14.55 9.62 18.63
N VAL A 132 -13.26 9.58 18.25
CA VAL A 132 -12.42 8.43 18.59
C VAL A 132 -12.24 8.40 20.11
N THR A 133 -12.75 7.36 20.77
CA THR A 133 -12.43 6.97 22.15
C THR A 133 -11.68 5.63 22.12
N ASP A 134 -10.74 5.43 23.04
CA ASP A 134 -9.88 4.23 23.19
C ASP A 134 -8.81 3.90 22.14
N LYS A 135 -7.92 2.96 22.52
CA LYS A 135 -6.69 2.54 21.82
C LYS A 135 -6.96 1.68 20.57
N ASP A 136 -8.15 1.08 20.46
CA ASP A 136 -8.51 0.13 19.40
C ASP A 136 -8.73 0.78 18.02
N HIS A 137 -8.77 2.11 17.96
CA HIS A 137 -8.96 2.88 16.72
C HIS A 137 -7.66 3.40 16.11
N SER A 138 -6.50 2.84 16.46
CA SER A 138 -5.19 3.32 15.98
C SER A 138 -5.04 3.29 14.45
N HIS A 139 -5.70 2.36 13.77
CA HIS A 139 -5.76 2.34 12.30
C HIS A 139 -6.56 3.54 11.74
N PHE A 140 -7.73 3.82 12.33
CA PHE A 140 -8.56 4.95 11.95
C PHE A 140 -7.87 6.30 12.24
N LEU A 141 -7.17 6.42 13.38
CA LEU A 141 -6.32 7.57 13.68
C LEU A 141 -5.21 7.78 12.66
N CYS A 142 -4.60 6.70 12.12
CA CYS A 142 -3.64 6.82 11.03
C CYS A 142 -4.27 7.37 9.74
N GLN A 143 -5.51 7.00 9.44
CA GLN A 143 -6.22 7.51 8.27
C GLN A 143 -6.58 8.99 8.45
N LEU A 144 -7.09 9.37 9.62
CA LEU A 144 -7.36 10.77 9.95
C LEU A 144 -6.09 11.63 9.90
N LEU A 145 -4.95 11.09 10.38
CA LEU A 145 -3.65 11.73 10.23
C LEU A 145 -3.29 11.96 8.77
N LEU A 146 -3.44 10.96 7.91
CA LEU A 146 -3.19 11.09 6.47
C LEU A 146 -4.07 12.18 5.84
N CYS A 147 -5.33 12.26 6.23
CA CYS A 147 -6.25 13.32 5.76
C CYS A 147 -5.81 14.71 6.23
N CYS A 148 -5.34 14.85 7.48
CA CYS A 148 -4.83 16.13 7.98
C CYS A 148 -3.58 16.58 7.22
N VAL A 149 -2.62 15.67 7.03
CA VAL A 149 -1.36 15.94 6.31
C VAL A 149 -1.62 16.28 4.83
N ALA A 150 -2.57 15.60 4.20
CA ALA A 150 -3.04 15.92 2.85
C ALA A 150 -3.58 17.35 2.78
N GLY A 151 -4.47 17.73 3.70
CA GLY A 151 -5.03 19.09 3.77
C GLY A 151 -3.95 20.15 3.95
N VAL A 152 -3.01 19.93 4.87
CA VAL A 152 -1.85 20.84 5.06
C VAL A 152 -1.09 21.01 3.76
N GLN A 153 -0.79 19.91 3.05
CA GLN A 153 -0.05 19.98 1.80
C GLN A 153 -0.78 20.79 0.72
N VAL A 154 -2.10 20.62 0.59
CA VAL A 154 -2.90 21.41 -0.36
C VAL A 154 -2.93 22.89 0.05
N CYS A 155 -3.12 23.20 1.33
CA CYS A 155 -3.10 24.58 1.83
C CYS A 155 -1.74 25.25 1.57
N LEU A 156 -0.62 24.56 1.79
CA LEU A 156 0.72 25.11 1.56
C LEU A 156 0.97 25.45 0.09
N GLU A 157 0.55 24.58 -0.82
CA GLU A 157 0.71 24.78 -2.26
C GLU A 157 -0.21 25.90 -2.77
N ALA A 158 -1.45 25.95 -2.27
CA ALA A 158 -2.38 27.02 -2.60
C ALA A 158 -1.87 28.39 -2.11
N GLN A 159 -1.33 28.46 -0.88
CA GLN A 159 -0.71 29.67 -0.37
C GLN A 159 0.46 30.11 -1.24
N ARG A 160 1.36 29.18 -1.60
CA ARG A 160 2.51 29.47 -2.46
C ARG A 160 2.06 30.04 -3.81
N TRP A 161 1.11 29.37 -4.46
CA TRP A 161 0.56 29.80 -5.74
C TRP A 161 -0.03 31.21 -5.66
N LEU A 162 -0.82 31.49 -4.62
CA LEU A 162 -1.38 32.82 -4.39
C LEU A 162 -0.25 33.85 -4.21
N THR A 163 0.74 33.58 -3.36
CA THR A 163 1.85 34.54 -3.12
C THR A 163 2.71 34.83 -4.35
N GLU A 164 2.80 33.91 -5.30
CA GLU A 164 3.57 34.08 -6.54
C GLU A 164 2.84 34.93 -7.59
N LYS A 165 1.54 35.25 -7.40
CA LYS A 165 0.75 36.09 -8.31
C LYS A 165 0.53 37.51 -7.77
N PRO A 166 1.39 38.49 -8.12
CA PRO A 166 1.18 39.88 -7.70
C PRO A 166 -0.08 40.48 -8.34
N GLY A 167 -0.99 41.02 -7.52
CA GLY A 167 -2.08 41.90 -7.97
C GLY A 167 -3.52 41.34 -7.93
N GLN A 168 -3.73 40.06 -7.62
CA GLN A 168 -5.08 39.45 -7.56
C GLN A 168 -5.36 38.64 -6.28
N THR A 169 -4.41 38.57 -5.35
CA THR A 169 -4.57 37.78 -4.13
C THR A 169 -5.53 38.45 -3.16
N SER A 170 -6.66 37.79 -2.91
CA SER A 170 -7.48 38.11 -1.74
C SER A 170 -6.67 37.82 -0.46
N THR A 171 -6.28 38.89 0.23
CA THR A 171 -5.58 38.81 1.52
C THR A 171 -6.41 38.05 2.56
N SER A 172 -7.75 38.13 2.48
CA SER A 172 -8.66 37.37 3.33
C SER A 172 -8.50 35.86 3.11
N PHE A 173 -8.48 35.40 1.86
CA PHE A 173 -8.39 33.97 1.55
C PHE A 173 -7.01 33.39 1.93
N LEU A 174 -5.94 34.16 1.75
CA LEU A 174 -4.61 33.79 2.25
C LEU A 174 -4.60 33.63 3.78
N SER A 175 -5.22 34.55 4.52
CA SER A 175 -5.33 34.45 5.98
C SER A 175 -6.19 33.26 6.44
N PHE A 176 -7.24 32.94 5.67
CA PHE A 176 -8.06 31.75 5.86
C PHE A 176 -7.24 30.46 5.67
N LEU A 177 -6.49 30.34 4.57
CA LEU A 177 -5.64 29.17 4.32
C LEU A 177 -4.56 28.98 5.39
N GLN A 178 -3.99 30.07 5.92
CA GLN A 178 -3.06 30.01 7.05
C GLN A 178 -3.74 29.50 8.32
N SER A 179 -4.97 29.94 8.57
CA SER A 179 -5.76 29.47 9.72
C SER A 179 -6.10 27.98 9.59
N GLN A 180 -6.48 27.51 8.40
CA GLN A 180 -6.72 26.07 8.15
C GLN A 180 -5.45 25.23 8.30
N GLU A 181 -4.30 25.73 7.81
CA GLU A 181 -3.01 25.08 7.98
C GLU A 181 -2.71 24.81 9.47
N ILE A 182 -2.85 25.84 10.32
CA ILE A 182 -2.60 25.74 11.77
C ILE A 182 -3.54 24.70 12.41
N LEU A 183 -4.84 24.75 12.09
CA LEU A 183 -5.82 23.81 12.63
C LEU A 183 -5.51 22.37 12.21
N LEU A 184 -5.16 22.14 10.94
CA LEU A 184 -4.82 20.81 10.44
C LEU A 184 -3.53 20.26 11.06
N LEU A 185 -2.54 21.11 11.32
CA LEU A 185 -1.34 20.73 12.06
C LEU A 185 -1.65 20.33 13.50
N GLN A 186 -2.52 21.07 14.20
CA GLN A 186 -2.98 20.73 15.55
C GLN A 186 -3.72 19.38 15.57
N LEU A 187 -4.60 19.15 14.59
CA LEU A 187 -5.32 17.89 14.43
C LEU A 187 -4.36 16.72 14.13
N ALA A 188 -3.39 16.92 13.23
CA ALA A 188 -2.36 15.93 12.93
C ALA A 188 -1.54 15.58 14.18
N SER A 189 -1.13 16.59 14.97
CA SER A 189 -0.41 16.38 16.23
C SER A 189 -1.23 15.55 17.23
N ARG A 190 -2.53 15.87 17.36
CA ARG A 190 -3.46 15.12 18.21
C ARG A 190 -3.66 13.68 17.76
N CYS A 191 -3.63 13.40 16.45
CA CYS A 191 -3.61 12.02 15.95
C CYS A 191 -2.32 11.32 16.37
N LEU A 192 -1.16 11.96 16.16
CA LEU A 192 0.16 11.40 16.46
C LEU A 192 0.37 11.05 17.93
N SER A 193 -0.14 11.89 18.85
CA SER A 193 -0.02 11.65 20.29
C SER A 193 -0.89 10.48 20.78
N ARG A 194 -1.94 10.12 20.03
CA ARG A 194 -2.90 9.06 20.38
C ARG A 194 -2.64 7.72 19.70
N LEU A 195 -1.65 7.64 18.81
CA LEU A 195 -1.36 6.42 18.05
C LEU A 195 -0.66 5.36 18.90
N ASP A 196 -1.23 4.15 18.95
CA ASP A 196 -0.58 3.00 19.56
C ASP A 196 0.37 2.32 18.56
N LEU A 197 1.67 2.53 18.77
CA LEU A 197 2.72 1.91 17.96
C LEU A 197 2.98 0.44 18.30
N GLY A 198 2.35 -0.10 19.34
CA GLY A 198 2.42 -1.52 19.69
C GLY A 198 1.91 -2.43 18.58
N GLN A 199 0.88 -1.98 17.86
CA GLN A 199 0.24 -2.74 16.79
C GLN A 199 1.08 -2.76 15.50
N SER A 200 1.34 -3.95 14.95
CA SER A 200 2.16 -4.14 13.74
C SER A 200 1.49 -3.59 12.47
N ALA A 201 0.16 -3.60 12.40
CA ALA A 201 -0.60 -3.00 11.30
C ALA A 201 -0.42 -1.46 11.28
N VAL A 202 -0.56 -0.81 12.44
CA VAL A 202 -0.36 0.63 12.61
C VAL A 202 1.06 1.04 12.21
N ARG A 203 2.08 0.27 12.62
CA ARG A 203 3.48 0.50 12.23
C ARG A 203 3.72 0.46 10.72
N ARG A 204 2.94 -0.29 9.95
CA ARG A 204 3.05 -0.32 8.48
C ARG A 204 2.36 0.89 7.84
N SER A 205 1.17 1.24 8.31
CA SER A 205 0.42 2.40 7.81
C SER A 205 1.13 3.72 8.12
N ILE A 206 1.65 3.86 9.34
CA ILE A 206 2.32 5.09 9.78
C ILE A 206 3.65 5.35 9.08
N LYS A 207 4.33 4.32 8.57
CA LYS A 207 5.54 4.51 7.74
C LYS A 207 5.26 5.31 6.48
N HIS A 208 4.07 5.15 5.89
CA HIS A 208 3.67 5.91 4.72
C HIS A 208 3.33 7.34 5.13
N ALA A 209 2.50 7.51 6.16
CA ALA A 209 2.17 8.81 6.74
C ALA A 209 3.42 9.62 7.10
N LEU A 210 4.40 9.00 7.75
CA LEU A 210 5.65 9.62 8.15
C LEU A 210 6.49 10.15 7.00
N ARG A 211 6.50 9.48 5.84
CA ARG A 211 7.21 10.01 4.67
C ARG A 211 6.59 11.33 4.22
N PHE A 212 5.27 11.42 4.22
CA PHE A 212 4.55 12.64 3.88
C PHE A 212 4.70 13.71 4.95
N CYS A 213 4.61 13.34 6.23
CA CYS A 213 4.89 14.26 7.33
C CYS A 213 6.31 14.83 7.22
N ARG A 214 7.31 14.05 6.79
CA ARG A 214 8.68 14.55 6.54
C ARG A 214 8.76 15.55 5.40
N ASP A 215 8.02 15.33 4.32
CA ASP A 215 7.99 16.27 3.19
C ASP A 215 7.35 17.60 3.59
N VAL A 216 6.18 17.53 4.26
CA VAL A 216 5.55 18.70 4.87
C VAL A 216 6.50 19.37 5.86
N VAL A 217 7.23 18.58 6.65
CA VAL A 217 8.23 19.10 7.60
C VAL A 217 9.44 19.76 6.91
N ALA A 218 9.86 19.26 5.76
CA ALA A 218 10.94 19.88 5.01
C ALA A 218 10.52 21.21 4.37
N ARG A 219 9.27 21.30 3.89
CA ARG A 219 8.73 22.49 3.23
C ARG A 219 8.50 23.64 4.22
N LEU A 220 7.87 23.35 5.34
CA LEU A 220 7.58 24.34 6.38
C LEU A 220 8.86 24.83 7.06
N ALA A 221 9.90 24.01 7.19
CA ALA A 221 11.21 24.43 7.71
C ALA A 221 11.94 25.47 6.83
N ARG A 222 11.57 25.60 5.55
CA ARG A 222 12.15 26.62 4.65
C ARG A 222 11.47 27.98 4.78
N ARG A 223 10.39 28.09 5.56
CA ARG A 223 9.68 29.36 5.75
C ARG A 223 10.39 30.23 6.81
N PRO A 224 10.53 31.54 6.59
CA PRO A 224 11.16 32.45 7.54
C PRO A 224 10.28 32.82 8.76
N ARG A 225 9.04 32.32 8.83
CA ARG A 225 8.05 32.74 9.83
C ARG A 225 8.18 31.93 11.13
N ALA A 226 7.89 32.56 12.26
CA ALA A 226 7.66 31.86 13.53
C ALA A 226 6.61 30.75 13.32
N MET A 227 7.00 29.51 13.58
CA MET A 227 6.14 28.35 13.37
C MET A 227 5.26 28.13 14.61
N PRO A 228 4.00 27.68 14.45
CA PRO A 228 3.12 27.37 15.59
C PRO A 228 3.70 26.25 16.48
N GLU A 229 3.39 26.21 17.77
CA GLU A 229 3.84 25.13 18.67
C GLU A 229 3.46 23.71 18.18
N ALA A 230 2.29 23.59 17.52
CA ALA A 230 1.82 22.35 16.91
C ALA A 230 2.78 21.80 15.84
N TRP A 231 3.49 22.69 15.14
CA TRP A 231 4.53 22.31 14.20
C TRP A 231 5.74 21.69 14.91
N ASP A 232 6.21 22.28 16.00
CA ASP A 232 7.37 21.75 16.73
C ASP A 232 7.05 20.42 17.40
N GLU A 233 5.81 20.21 17.83
CA GLU A 233 5.35 18.91 18.29
C GLU A 233 5.38 17.86 17.17
N MET A 234 4.80 18.17 16.02
CA MET A 234 4.81 17.28 14.85
C MET A 234 6.24 16.99 14.36
N ARG A 235 7.11 18.00 14.27
CA ARG A 235 8.52 17.88 13.91
C ARG A 235 9.27 16.98 14.89
N ARG A 236 9.11 17.21 16.21
CA ARG A 236 9.71 16.35 17.25
C ARG A 236 9.23 14.91 17.10
N TRP A 237 7.95 14.69 16.83
CA TRP A 237 7.39 13.36 16.64
C TRP A 237 8.00 12.69 15.41
N VAL A 238 8.00 13.35 14.25
CA VAL A 238 8.52 12.81 12.98
C VAL A 238 10.02 12.49 13.04
N LEU A 239 10.82 13.31 13.73
CA LEU A 239 12.25 13.10 13.91
C LEU A 239 12.55 11.99 14.93
N LYS A 240 11.77 11.85 16.01
CA LYS A 240 11.94 10.80 17.03
C LYS A 240 11.25 9.48 16.69
N ALA A 241 10.24 9.50 15.82
CA ALA A 241 9.47 8.33 15.38
C ALA A 241 10.31 7.18 14.80
N PRO A 242 11.37 7.40 13.98
CA PRO A 242 12.22 6.29 13.54
C PRO A 242 12.81 5.51 14.73
N GLY A 243 13.26 6.18 15.80
CA GLY A 243 13.73 5.51 17.02
C GLY A 243 12.62 4.71 17.75
N ARG A 244 11.37 5.19 17.70
CA ARG A 244 10.19 4.52 18.30
C ARG A 244 9.63 3.37 17.45
N LEU A 245 9.73 3.45 16.12
CA LEU A 245 9.26 2.45 15.16
C LEU A 245 10.27 1.35 14.87
N LEU A 246 11.57 1.62 15.11
CA LEU A 246 12.67 0.66 14.98
C LEU A 246 12.90 -0.16 16.26
N ARG A 247 12.26 0.19 17.38
CA ARG A 247 12.15 -0.71 18.54
C ARG A 247 10.90 -1.58 18.38
N PRO A 248 11.02 -2.85 17.97
CA PRO A 248 9.92 -3.78 18.16
C PRO A 248 9.59 -3.87 19.67
N PRO A 249 8.30 -4.01 20.06
CA PRO A 249 7.88 -4.26 21.45
C PRO A 249 8.60 -5.46 22.09
N SER A 250 9.20 -6.32 21.28
CA SER A 250 9.92 -7.54 21.62
C SER A 250 11.25 -7.35 22.39
N LEU A 251 11.59 -6.14 22.86
CA LEU A 251 12.88 -5.84 23.52
C LEU A 251 12.79 -5.66 25.05
N LEU A 252 11.62 -5.89 25.67
CA LEU A 252 11.48 -5.85 27.13
C LEU A 252 11.56 -7.24 27.81
N GLY A 253 12.08 -8.27 27.13
CA GLY A 253 12.18 -9.60 27.75
C GLY A 253 12.77 -10.73 26.91
N MET A 254 13.48 -10.46 25.81
CA MET A 254 14.22 -11.50 25.09
C MET A 254 15.72 -11.35 25.39
N PRO A 255 16.44 -12.47 25.65
CA PRO A 255 17.89 -12.43 25.81
C PRO A 255 18.55 -11.82 24.56
N PRO A 256 19.76 -11.23 24.71
CA PRO A 256 20.46 -10.58 23.61
C PRO A 256 20.47 -11.46 22.38
N ARG A 257 20.24 -10.85 21.20
CA ARG A 257 20.24 -11.58 19.92
C ARG A 257 21.49 -12.46 19.87
N PRO A 258 21.38 -13.75 19.55
CA PRO A 258 22.56 -14.55 19.35
C PRO A 258 23.40 -13.86 18.27
N LEU A 259 24.71 -13.83 18.54
CA LEU A 259 25.79 -13.41 17.65
C LEU A 259 25.52 -13.83 16.20
N PRO A 260 26.11 -13.12 15.21
CA PRO A 260 25.81 -13.28 13.78
C PRO A 260 25.51 -14.72 13.44
N LEU A 261 24.37 -14.95 12.76
CA LEU A 261 23.88 -16.24 12.26
C LEU A 261 25.02 -16.95 11.52
N LEU A 262 25.89 -17.66 12.23
CA LEU A 262 27.01 -18.41 11.68
C LEU A 262 26.56 -19.84 11.51
N CYS A 263 27.27 -20.55 10.66
CA CYS A 263 27.05 -21.96 10.48
C CYS A 263 27.38 -22.71 11.78
N SER A 264 26.48 -23.56 12.25
CA SER A 264 26.61 -24.41 13.44
C SER A 264 27.59 -25.57 13.24
N VAL A 265 28.10 -25.75 12.01
CA VAL A 265 29.18 -26.69 11.73
C VAL A 265 30.48 -26.13 12.29
N LYS A 266 31.18 -26.97 13.05
CA LYS A 266 32.45 -26.63 13.70
C LYS A 266 33.41 -25.98 12.70
N ASP A 267 34.02 -24.88 13.12
CA ASP A 267 35.04 -24.12 12.36
C ASP A 267 34.55 -23.56 11.00
N CYS A 268 33.23 -23.40 10.80
CA CYS A 268 32.71 -22.79 9.59
C CYS A 268 32.48 -21.27 9.78
N PRO A 269 33.29 -20.38 9.16
CA PRO A 269 33.15 -18.94 9.30
C PRO A 269 31.98 -18.36 8.47
N SER A 270 31.24 -19.21 7.76
CA SER A 270 30.18 -18.77 6.84
C SER A 270 28.90 -18.40 7.58
N LYS A 271 28.19 -17.40 7.05
CA LYS A 271 26.85 -17.04 7.53
C LYS A 271 25.84 -18.17 7.26
N GLY A 272 25.10 -18.53 8.31
CA GLY A 272 23.94 -19.39 8.29
C GLY A 272 22.81 -18.82 7.44
N HIS A 273 22.21 -19.68 6.63
CA HIS A 273 21.17 -19.34 5.66
C HIS A 273 19.86 -20.11 5.88
N HIS A 274 19.88 -21.23 6.58
CA HIS A 274 18.70 -22.05 6.87
C HIS A 274 18.92 -22.77 8.21
N VAL A 275 17.83 -23.13 8.86
CA VAL A 275 17.85 -23.79 10.17
C VAL A 275 17.70 -25.29 9.97
N GLN A 276 18.68 -26.05 10.45
CA GLN A 276 18.63 -27.49 10.59
C GLN A 276 18.06 -27.81 11.97
N LEU A 277 16.88 -28.41 12.04
CA LEU A 277 16.17 -28.64 13.31
C LEU A 277 16.65 -29.89 14.06
N THR A 278 17.25 -30.84 13.35
CA THR A 278 17.75 -32.11 13.90
C THR A 278 19.24 -32.25 13.66
N GLU A 279 19.96 -32.87 14.59
CA GLU A 279 21.34 -33.26 14.38
C GLU A 279 21.48 -34.14 13.11
N ASP A 280 22.57 -33.95 12.39
CA ASP A 280 22.93 -34.73 11.20
C ASP A 280 24.44 -35.01 11.21
N VAL A 281 24.95 -35.61 10.14
CA VAL A 281 26.37 -35.97 9.98
C VAL A 281 27.31 -34.75 10.08
N LEU A 282 26.82 -33.52 9.91
CA LEU A 282 27.58 -32.28 9.99
C LEU A 282 27.56 -31.66 11.41
N GLY A 283 26.93 -32.31 12.39
CA GLY A 283 26.91 -31.91 13.79
C GLY A 283 25.54 -31.47 14.30
N PRO A 284 25.47 -30.74 15.43
CA PRO A 284 24.21 -30.46 16.12
C PRO A 284 23.26 -29.59 15.30
N SER A 285 21.98 -29.58 15.71
CA SER A 285 20.97 -28.68 15.14
C SER A 285 21.42 -27.22 15.22
N GLY A 286 20.98 -26.40 14.27
CA GLY A 286 21.37 -25.00 14.21
C GLY A 286 21.33 -24.39 12.82
N TRP A 287 21.79 -23.15 12.71
CA TRP A 287 21.88 -22.45 11.44
C TRP A 287 22.99 -23.05 10.58
N ARG A 288 22.73 -23.42 9.33
CA ARG A 288 23.77 -23.90 8.43
C ARG A 288 23.93 -22.97 7.22
N CYS A 289 25.15 -22.83 6.73
CA CYS A 289 25.44 -22.03 5.54
C CYS A 289 24.95 -22.74 4.26
N ARG A 290 25.08 -22.12 3.09
CA ARG A 290 24.64 -22.75 1.82
C ARG A 290 25.41 -24.03 1.44
N LEU A 291 26.59 -24.24 2.02
CA LEU A 291 27.45 -25.41 1.79
C LEU A 291 27.09 -26.57 2.72
N HIS A 292 26.99 -26.29 4.01
CA HIS A 292 26.59 -27.26 5.03
C HIS A 292 25.09 -27.48 5.10
N GLY A 293 24.35 -26.71 4.32
CA GLY A 293 22.94 -26.85 4.26
C GLY A 293 22.44 -27.99 3.45
N LEU A 294 21.27 -28.48 3.84
CA LEU A 294 20.46 -29.39 3.05
C LEU A 294 19.94 -28.68 1.78
N LYS A 295 20.85 -28.35 0.86
CA LYS A 295 20.54 -28.53 -0.56
C LYS A 295 20.40 -30.04 -0.71
N ARG A 296 19.16 -30.54 -0.65
CA ARG A 296 18.92 -31.98 -0.75
C ARG A 296 19.69 -32.52 -1.97
N ARG A 297 20.42 -33.60 -1.77
CA ARG A 297 21.27 -34.18 -2.84
C ARG A 297 20.39 -34.92 -3.83
N CYS A 298 20.98 -35.26 -4.97
CA CYS A 298 20.35 -36.21 -5.86
C CYS A 298 20.12 -37.54 -5.12
N ASN A 299 18.91 -38.08 -5.18
CA ASN A 299 18.54 -39.36 -4.57
C ASN A 299 19.03 -40.59 -5.36
N VAL A 300 19.76 -40.41 -6.47
CA VAL A 300 20.38 -41.51 -7.23
C VAL A 300 21.59 -42.01 -6.45
N ALA A 301 21.65 -43.31 -6.19
CA ALA A 301 22.75 -43.95 -5.47
C ALA A 301 24.10 -43.59 -6.10
N GLY A 302 25.06 -43.16 -5.26
CA GLY A 302 26.39 -42.71 -5.71
C GLY A 302 26.46 -41.29 -6.30
N CYS A 303 25.34 -40.55 -6.40
CA CYS A 303 25.36 -39.20 -6.94
C CYS A 303 25.63 -38.13 -5.86
N GLY A 304 26.85 -37.59 -5.83
CA GLY A 304 27.21 -36.50 -4.93
C GLY A 304 26.64 -35.12 -5.30
N ARG A 305 25.94 -34.98 -6.44
CA ARG A 305 25.47 -33.69 -6.97
C ARG A 305 24.25 -33.16 -6.23
N LEU A 306 24.11 -31.84 -6.21
CA LEU A 306 22.97 -31.14 -5.61
C LEU A 306 21.69 -31.38 -6.43
N ARG A 307 20.54 -31.45 -5.77
CA ARG A 307 19.26 -31.47 -6.48
C ARG A 307 19.05 -30.18 -7.26
N ASN A 308 18.34 -30.30 -8.37
CA ASN A 308 17.81 -29.19 -9.14
C ASN A 308 16.28 -29.20 -9.19
N ALA A 309 15.65 -30.38 -9.19
CA ALA A 309 14.19 -30.52 -9.14
C ALA A 309 13.78 -31.83 -8.47
N CYS A 310 12.53 -31.91 -8.00
CA CYS A 310 11.92 -33.17 -7.56
C CYS A 310 11.14 -33.79 -8.72
N VAL A 311 11.35 -35.08 -8.97
CA VAL A 311 10.59 -35.87 -9.94
C VAL A 311 9.52 -36.65 -9.17
N SER A 312 8.26 -36.49 -9.58
CA SER A 312 7.09 -37.09 -8.92
C SER A 312 6.82 -38.54 -9.33
N GLU A 313 7.37 -38.97 -10.47
CA GLU A 313 7.11 -40.29 -11.06
C GLU A 313 8.39 -41.12 -11.14
N LYS A 314 8.25 -42.44 -11.19
CA LYS A 314 9.38 -43.35 -11.35
C LYS A 314 9.94 -43.17 -12.77
N ASP A 315 11.22 -42.91 -12.87
CA ASP A 315 11.93 -42.76 -14.15
C ASP A 315 13.06 -43.79 -14.25
N ARG A 316 13.84 -43.74 -15.34
CA ARG A 316 15.02 -44.61 -15.55
C ARG A 316 16.09 -44.48 -14.47
N PHE A 317 16.04 -43.43 -13.64
CA PHE A 317 16.99 -43.17 -12.55
C PHE A 317 16.47 -43.68 -11.19
N GLY A 318 15.34 -44.40 -11.17
CA GLY A 318 14.78 -45.07 -10.00
C GLY A 318 13.49 -44.43 -9.47
N LEU A 319 13.25 -44.55 -8.17
CA LEU A 319 12.04 -44.03 -7.51
C LEU A 319 11.93 -42.50 -7.55
N PRO A 320 10.71 -41.95 -7.45
CA PRO A 320 10.47 -40.51 -7.32
C PRO A 320 11.36 -39.84 -6.25
N GLY A 321 11.76 -38.60 -6.49
CA GLY A 321 12.49 -37.81 -5.51
C GLY A 321 13.41 -36.73 -6.11
N ASP A 322 14.32 -36.25 -5.28
CA ASP A 322 15.20 -35.13 -5.61
C ASP A 322 16.26 -35.52 -6.64
N ARG A 323 16.24 -34.95 -7.85
CA ARG A 323 17.18 -35.24 -8.93
C ARG A 323 18.14 -34.08 -9.20
N CYS A 324 19.34 -34.37 -9.66
CA CYS A 324 20.23 -33.40 -10.30
C CYS A 324 19.94 -33.31 -11.81
N VAL A 325 20.53 -32.34 -12.50
CA VAL A 325 20.34 -32.11 -13.95
C VAL A 325 20.65 -33.35 -14.79
N LEU A 326 21.67 -34.12 -14.40
CA LEU A 326 22.10 -35.31 -15.14
C LEU A 326 21.19 -36.53 -14.91
N HIS A 327 20.43 -36.52 -13.82
CA HIS A 327 19.51 -37.59 -13.44
C HIS A 327 18.05 -37.17 -13.62
N GLY A 328 17.75 -36.40 -14.67
CA GLY A 328 16.36 -36.13 -15.08
C GLY A 328 15.70 -34.94 -14.40
N ALA A 329 16.42 -34.13 -13.62
CA ALA A 329 15.84 -32.89 -13.13
C ALA A 329 15.49 -31.97 -14.29
N ARG A 330 14.19 -31.86 -14.59
CA ARG A 330 13.64 -31.14 -15.75
C ARG A 330 14.10 -31.71 -17.10
N SER A 331 14.03 -33.01 -17.32
CA SER A 331 14.16 -33.57 -18.67
C SER A 331 12.98 -33.17 -19.57
N CYS A 332 13.20 -33.18 -20.88
CA CYS A 332 12.15 -33.10 -21.88
C CYS A 332 11.24 -34.32 -21.77
N GLU A 333 9.93 -34.13 -21.79
CA GLU A 333 8.91 -35.19 -21.71
C GLU A 333 8.51 -35.73 -23.09
N VAL A 334 9.27 -35.35 -24.13
CA VAL A 334 9.10 -35.92 -25.47
C VAL A 334 9.81 -37.26 -25.51
N GLU A 335 9.14 -38.28 -26.05
CA GLU A 335 9.69 -39.63 -26.12
C GLU A 335 11.09 -39.63 -26.74
N ASN A 336 12.00 -40.39 -26.14
CA ASN A 336 13.40 -40.50 -26.53
C ASN A 336 14.22 -39.19 -26.50
N CYS A 337 13.72 -38.12 -25.86
CA CYS A 337 14.47 -36.87 -25.72
C CYS A 337 15.20 -36.77 -24.37
N GLY A 338 16.52 -37.02 -24.37
CA GLY A 338 17.38 -36.84 -23.19
C GLY A 338 17.76 -35.39 -22.86
N ARG A 339 17.23 -34.39 -23.57
CA ARG A 339 17.63 -32.98 -23.44
C ARG A 339 16.97 -32.29 -22.25
N PHE A 340 17.61 -31.24 -21.74
CA PHE A 340 17.07 -30.43 -20.65
C PHE A 340 15.89 -29.57 -21.10
N ALA A 341 14.79 -29.62 -20.36
CA ALA A 341 13.61 -28.81 -20.62
C ALA A 341 13.82 -27.36 -20.20
N ARG A 342 13.60 -26.43 -21.13
CA ARG A 342 13.66 -24.99 -20.87
C ARG A 342 12.31 -24.41 -20.49
N LEU A 343 11.23 -24.97 -21.03
CA LEU A 343 9.87 -24.47 -20.84
C LEU A 343 8.87 -25.60 -20.63
N ARG A 344 7.65 -25.21 -20.25
CA ARG A 344 6.51 -26.11 -20.08
C ARG A 344 5.41 -25.67 -21.03
N VAL A 345 4.97 -26.57 -21.89
CA VAL A 345 3.84 -26.37 -22.79
C VAL A 345 2.57 -26.82 -22.07
N HIS A 346 1.53 -25.99 -22.11
CA HIS A 346 0.27 -26.21 -21.39
C HIS A 346 -0.82 -26.84 -22.27
N LEU A 347 -0.66 -26.81 -23.58
CA LEU A 347 -1.56 -27.40 -24.56
C LEU A 347 -0.86 -28.55 -25.30
N PRO A 348 -1.60 -29.54 -25.83
CA PRO A 348 -1.02 -30.54 -26.71
C PRO A 348 -0.39 -29.87 -27.93
N ASP A 349 0.77 -30.35 -28.35
CA ASP A 349 1.49 -29.90 -29.54
C ASP A 349 1.89 -31.10 -30.42
N GLU A 350 2.61 -30.85 -31.52
CA GLU A 350 3.13 -31.91 -32.40
C GLU A 350 4.08 -32.90 -31.69
N PHE A 351 4.59 -32.53 -30.51
CA PHE A 351 5.47 -33.36 -29.68
C PHE A 351 4.71 -34.12 -28.59
N GLY A 352 3.37 -34.08 -28.61
CA GLY A 352 2.48 -34.88 -27.76
C GLY A 352 1.71 -34.08 -26.72
N LEU A 353 1.39 -34.73 -25.60
CA LEU A 353 0.60 -34.15 -24.50
C LEU A 353 1.31 -32.98 -23.80
N PRO A 354 0.58 -32.08 -23.10
CA PRO A 354 1.15 -30.97 -22.36
C PRO A 354 2.27 -31.42 -21.42
N GLY A 355 3.41 -30.74 -21.47
CA GLY A 355 4.58 -31.21 -20.75
C GLY A 355 5.81 -30.31 -20.85
N ARG A 356 6.90 -30.76 -20.23
CA ARG A 356 8.19 -30.10 -20.27
C ARG A 356 8.88 -30.32 -21.62
N ARG A 357 9.35 -29.24 -22.25
CA ARG A 357 10.02 -29.27 -23.56
C ARG A 357 11.41 -28.67 -23.52
N CYS A 358 12.35 -29.29 -24.23
CA CYS A 358 13.65 -28.69 -24.56
C CYS A 358 13.46 -27.61 -25.64
N LEU A 359 14.52 -26.86 -25.96
CA LEU A 359 14.43 -25.82 -26.99
C LEU A 359 14.01 -26.39 -28.34
N GLN A 360 14.57 -27.54 -28.73
CA GLN A 360 14.26 -28.19 -30.01
C GLN A 360 12.77 -28.58 -30.12
N HIS A 361 12.18 -29.04 -29.03
CA HIS A 361 10.78 -29.47 -28.98
C HIS A 361 9.84 -28.39 -28.45
N SER A 362 10.22 -27.12 -28.58
CA SER A 362 9.38 -26.01 -28.20
C SER A 362 9.00 -25.19 -29.41
N ALA A 363 7.81 -24.58 -29.42
CA ALA A 363 7.35 -23.71 -30.50
C ALA A 363 8.30 -22.53 -30.80
N HIS A 364 9.27 -22.25 -29.92
CA HIS A 364 10.33 -21.25 -30.10
C HIS A 364 11.54 -21.75 -30.92
N SER A 365 11.59 -23.02 -31.35
CA SER A 365 12.66 -23.51 -32.25
C SER A 365 12.45 -23.15 -33.71
N ARG A 366 11.27 -22.66 -34.09
CA ARG A 366 10.96 -22.29 -35.47
C ARG A 366 10.97 -20.78 -35.63
N CYS A 367 11.90 -20.29 -36.43
CA CYS A 367 11.87 -18.92 -36.91
C CYS A 367 10.58 -18.73 -37.73
N THR A 368 9.87 -17.62 -37.54
CA THR A 368 8.64 -17.30 -38.28
C THR A 368 8.91 -16.93 -39.75
N VAL A 369 10.19 -16.88 -40.15
CA VAL A 369 10.62 -16.63 -41.53
C VAL A 369 10.51 -17.93 -42.34
N GLN A 370 9.71 -17.91 -43.42
CA GLN A 370 9.63 -19.04 -44.36
C GLN A 370 11.01 -19.39 -44.90
N GLY A 371 11.42 -20.67 -44.77
CA GLY A 371 12.69 -21.19 -45.29
C GLY A 371 13.86 -21.19 -44.30
N CYS A 372 13.66 -20.78 -43.05
CA CYS A 372 14.70 -20.82 -42.02
C CYS A 372 14.54 -22.11 -41.16
N HIS A 373 15.42 -23.08 -41.39
CA HIS A 373 15.46 -24.37 -40.68
C HIS A 373 16.38 -24.35 -39.45
#